data_AF-A0A257QCZ5-F1
#
_entry.id   AF-A0A257QCZ5-F1
#
_cell.length_a   1.000
_cell.length_b   1.000
_cell.length_c   1.000
_cell.angle_alpha   90.00
_cell.angle_beta   90.00
_cell.angle_gamma   90.00
#
_symmetry.space_group_name_H-M   'P 1'
#
loop_
_entity.id
_entity.type
_entity.pdbx_description
1 polymer ?
#
loop_
_entity_poly.entity_id
_entity_poly.type
_entity_poly.pdbx_seq_one_letter_code
_entity_poly.pdbx_strand_id
1 'polypeptide(L)' 'MSSEPIYQLTVSPDFTPSHISGWYIFNTWLQRCLNARVHCELYDDFESQRQAIVDDRVDLIYANPFDAAMLVREKNFTAL' A
#
# COMPACT_ATOMS: atom_id res chain seq x y z
N MET A 1 -27.24 -3.66 6.31
CA MET A 1 -25.95 -3.97 6.96
C MET A 1 -24.87 -3.50 6.01
N SER A 2 -24.21 -2.37 6.29
CA SER A 2 -23.06 -1.94 5.48
C SER A 2 -21.87 -2.81 5.85
N SER A 3 -21.25 -3.44 4.85
CA SER A 3 -19.99 -4.18 5.04
C SER A 3 -18.91 -3.20 5.49
N GLU A 4 -18.11 -3.60 6.48
CA GLU A 4 -16.95 -2.82 6.92
C GLU A 4 -15.95 -2.68 5.74
N PRO A 5 -15.41 -1.47 5.48
CA PRO A 5 -14.48 -1.27 4.36
C PRO A 5 -13.20 -2.09 4.55
N ILE A 6 -12.62 -2.55 3.44
CA ILE A 6 -11.32 -3.22 3.40
C ILE A 6 -10.34 -2.24 2.79
N TYR A 7 -9.32 -1.84 3.54
CA TYR A 7 -8.28 -0.95 3.05
C TYR A 7 -7.23 -1.73 2.25
N GLN A 8 -6.68 -1.09 1.22
CA GLN A 8 -5.62 -1.63 0.37
C GLN A 8 -4.27 -1.03 0.76
N LEU A 9 -3.36 -1.89 1.22
CA LEU A 9 -1.95 -1.58 1.46
C LEU A 9 -1.10 -2.11 0.31
N THR A 10 -0.15 -1.30 -0.16
CA THR A 10 0.93 -1.75 -1.04
C THR A 10 2.30 -1.19 -0.60
N VAL A 11 3.36 -1.59 -1.29
CA VAL A 11 4.75 -1.24 -1.01
C VAL A 11 5.44 -0.97 -2.34
N SER A 12 6.22 0.10 -2.48
CA SER A 12 7.02 0.35 -3.68
C SER A 12 7.86 -0.90 -4.05
N PRO A 13 7.91 -1.31 -5.32
CA PRO A 13 8.58 -2.54 -5.77
C PRO A 13 10.10 -2.35 -5.91
N ASP A 14 10.75 -1.82 -4.87
CA ASP A 14 12.20 -1.57 -4.81
C ASP A 14 12.94 -2.40 -3.76
N PHE A 15 12.31 -3.47 -3.27
CA PHE A 15 12.87 -4.40 -2.31
C PHE A 15 13.14 -5.78 -2.91
N THR A 16 14.04 -6.54 -2.31
CA THR A 16 14.33 -7.92 -2.75
C THR A 16 13.19 -8.88 -2.37
N PRO A 17 12.89 -9.91 -3.18
CA PRO A 17 11.81 -10.87 -2.90
C PRO A 17 11.87 -11.53 -1.52
N SER A 18 13.06 -11.62 -0.91
CA SER A 18 13.24 -12.10 0.46
C SER A 18 12.47 -11.31 1.53
N HIS A 19 12.07 -10.07 1.24
CA HIS A 19 11.30 -9.22 2.15
C HIS A 19 9.78 -9.34 1.98
N ILE A 20 9.29 -10.08 0.96
CA ILE A 20 7.85 -10.25 0.67
C ILE A 20 7.11 -10.78 1.91
N SER A 21 7.64 -11.81 2.58
CA SER A 21 7.03 -12.37 3.78
C SER A 21 6.93 -11.36 4.92
N GLY A 22 7.91 -10.47 5.03
CA GLY A 22 7.93 -9.40 6.03
C GLY A 22 6.72 -8.47 5.91
N TRP A 23 6.30 -8.14 4.68
CA TRP A 23 5.15 -7.27 4.45
C TRP A 23 3.81 -7.92 4.83
N TYR A 24 3.64 -9.23 4.63
CA TYR A 24 2.44 -9.93 5.09
C TYR A 24 2.37 -10.06 6.62
N ILE A 25 3.51 -10.26 7.27
CA ILE A 25 3.61 -10.25 8.74
C ILE A 25 3.28 -8.86 9.28
N PHE A 26 3.85 -7.82 8.67
CA PHE A 26 3.55 -6.43 9.00
C PHE A 26 2.06 -6.12 8.83
N ASN A 27 1.44 -6.53 7.72
CA ASN A 27 0.01 -6.33 7.49
C ASN A 27 -0.86 -7.01 8.57
N THR A 28 -0.48 -8.21 9.02
CA THR A 28 -1.19 -8.91 10.11
C THR A 28 -1.11 -8.13 11.43
N TRP A 29 0.06 -7.56 11.73
CA TRP A 29 0.23 -6.69 12.89
C TRP A 29 -0.57 -5.39 12.74
N LEU A 30 -0.53 -4.75 11.57
CA LEU A 30 -1.23 -3.50 11.27
C LEU A 30 -2.74 -3.63 11.46
N GLN A 31 -3.35 -4.71 10.94
CA GLN A 31 -4.77 -5.00 11.11
C GLN A 31 -5.17 -5.07 12.60
N ARG A 32 -4.32 -5.66 13.45
CA ARG A 32 -4.57 -5.74 14.90
C ARG A 32 -4.44 -4.38 15.58
N CYS A 33 -3.46 -3.58 15.18
CA CYS A 33 -3.26 -2.24 15.74
C CYS A 33 -4.38 -1.27 15.36
N LEU A 34 -4.87 -1.34 14.13
CA LEU A 34 -5.94 -0.47 13.64
C LEU A 34 -7.35 -0.99 13.96
N ASN A 35 -7.48 -2.27 14.35
CA ASN A 35 -8.76 -2.98 14.43
C ASN A 35 -9.59 -2.79 13.15
N ALA A 36 -8.93 -2.97 12.00
CA ALA A 36 -9.50 -2.75 10.67
C ALA A 36 -9.03 -3.84 9.69
N ARG A 37 -9.82 -4.10 8.65
CA ARG A 37 -9.44 -5.03 7.58
C ARG A 37 -8.52 -4.34 6.59
N VAL A 38 -7.35 -4.93 6.38
CA VAL A 38 -6.35 -4.43 5.42
C VAL A 38 -5.87 -5.60 4.56
N HIS A 39 -6.00 -5.46 3.25
CA HIS A 39 -5.44 -6.40 2.29
C HIS A 39 -4.14 -5.82 1.73
N CYS A 40 -3.10 -6.66 1.72
CA CYS A 40 -1.77 -6.28 1.25
C CYS A 40 -1.56 -6.88 -0.15
N GLU A 41 -1.40 -6.00 -1.14
CA GLU A 41 -1.14 -6.35 -2.53
C GLU A 41 0.24 -5.82 -2.93
N LEU A 42 1.10 -6.73 -3.39
CA LEU A 42 2.45 -6.41 -3.86
C LEU A 42 2.47 -6.52 -5.37
N TYR A 43 3.18 -5.59 -6.01
CA TYR A 43 3.36 -5.53 -7.45
C TYR A 43 4.78 -5.94 -7.83
N ASP A 44 4.94 -6.58 -8.98
CA ASP A 44 6.26 -7.00 -9.47
C ASP A 44 7.06 -5.83 -10.07
N ASP A 45 6.38 -4.74 -10.43
CA ASP A 45 6.97 -3.59 -11.12
C ASP A 45 6.24 -2.27 -10.80
N PHE A 46 6.91 -1.15 -11.08
CA PHE A 46 6.39 0.18 -10.80
C PHE A 46 5.21 0.59 -11.69
N GLU A 47 5.11 0.06 -12.90
CA GLU A 47 4.05 0.41 -13.85
C GLU A 47 2.70 -0.15 -13.37
N SER A 48 2.67 -1.42 -12.97
CA SER A 48 1.47 -2.06 -12.43
C SER A 48 1.01 -1.44 -11.12
N GLN A 49 1.93 -1.12 -10.20
CA GLN A 49 1.60 -0.36 -8.98
C GLN A 49 1.04 1.02 -9.31
N ARG A 50 1.68 1.76 -10.23
CA ARG A 50 1.22 3.09 -10.60
C ARG A 50 -0.17 3.06 -11.22
N GLN A 51 -0.48 2.05 -12.02
CA GLN A 51 -1.83 1.88 -12.55
C GLN A 51 -2.84 1.66 -11.42
N ALA A 52 -2.52 0.85 -10.41
CA ALA A 52 -3.40 0.66 -9.25
C ALA A 52 -3.61 1.97 -8.44
N ILE A 53 -2.58 2.81 -8.30
CA ILE A 53 -2.70 4.15 -7.70
C ILE A 53 -3.56 5.07 -8.56
N VAL A 54 -3.40 5.02 -9.89
CA VAL A 54 -4.19 5.83 -10.83
C VAL A 54 -5.66 5.46 -10.76
N ASP A 55 -5.96 4.16 -10.65
CA ASP A 55 -7.30 3.59 -10.54
C ASP A 55 -7.92 3.74 -9.14
N ASP A 56 -7.26 4.47 -8.23
CA ASP A 56 -7.67 4.70 -6.84
C ASP A 56 -7.93 3.38 -6.06
N ARG A 57 -7.11 2.36 -6.32
CA ARG A 57 -7.16 1.04 -5.66
C ARG A 57 -6.19 0.90 -4.48
N VAL A 58 -5.56 1.99 -4.06
CA VAL A 58 -4.54 2.00 -3.00
C VAL A 58 -4.92 3.05 -1.96
N ASP A 59 -5.13 2.61 -0.71
CA ASP A 59 -5.43 3.50 0.42
C ASP A 59 -4.17 3.86 1.21
N LEU A 60 -3.21 2.93 1.28
CA LEU A 60 -1.97 3.08 2.02
C LEU A 60 -0.81 2.51 1.20
N ILE A 61 0.33 3.21 1.22
CA ILE A 61 1.54 2.75 0.53
C ILE A 61 2.78 3.05 1.36
N TYR A 62 3.64 2.04 1.52
CA TYR A 62 5.04 2.27 1.91
C TYR A 62 5.81 2.67 0.66
N ALA A 63 5.92 3.98 0.44
CA ALA A 63 6.46 4.55 -0.78
C ALA A 63 7.95 4.88 -0.64
N ASN A 64 8.69 4.69 -1.73
CA ASN A 64 10.02 5.27 -1.87
C ASN A 64 9.93 6.81 -2.06
N PRO A 65 11.05 7.55 -1.95
CA PRO A 65 11.02 9.01 -2.04
C PRO A 65 10.48 9.57 -3.37
N PHE A 66 10.65 8.82 -4.47
CA PHE A 66 10.18 9.24 -5.78
C PHE A 66 8.66 9.14 -5.87
N ASP A 67 8.09 8.00 -5.50
CA ASP A 67 6.64 7.78 -5.50
C ASP A 67 5.96 8.68 -4.46
N ALA A 68 6.55 8.85 -3.27
CA ALA A 68 6.00 9.70 -2.21
C ALA A 68 5.78 11.15 -2.66
N ALA A 69 6.75 11.72 -3.40
CA ALA A 69 6.62 13.08 -3.92
C ALA A 69 5.47 13.21 -4.93
N MET A 70 5.29 12.23 -5.81
CA MET A 70 4.17 12.20 -6.76
C MET A 70 2.83 12.01 -6.04
N LEU A 71 2.76 11.06 -5.11
CA LEU A 71 1.55 10.73 -4.34
C LEU A 71 1.00 11.93 -3.56
N VAL A 72 1.88 12.68 -2.88
CA VAL A 72 1.50 13.88 -2.13
C VAL A 72 1.06 15.00 -3.07
N ARG A 73 1.76 15.22 -4.18
CA ARG A 73 1.50 16.34 -5.09
C ARG A 73 0.27 16.13 -5.97
N GLU A 74 0.00 14.89 -6.36
CA GLU A 74 -0.95 14.58 -7.44
C GLU A 74 -2.14 13.73 -6.97
N LYS A 75 -1.99 12.98 -5.88
CA LYS A 75 -2.98 12.00 -5.39
C LYS A 75 -3.50 12.27 -3.98
N ASN A 76 -3.19 13.44 -3.39
CA ASN A 76 -3.64 13.87 -2.06
C ASN A 76 -3.25 12.92 -0.92
N PHE A 77 -2.18 12.14 -1.09
CA PHE A 77 -1.65 11.36 0.02
C PHE A 77 -1.06 12.27 1.09
N THR A 78 -1.19 11.87 2.34
CA THR A 78 -0.51 12.50 3.47
C THR A 78 0.64 11.61 3.91
N ALA A 79 1.86 12.14 3.87
CA ALA A 79 3.02 11.46 4.44
C ALA A 79 2.90 11.47 5.98
N LEU A 80 3.08 10.30 6.60
CA LEU A 80 3.02 10.09 8.05
C LEU A 80 4.43 9.94 8.64
#